data_AF-A0A3R8MYR0-F1
#
_entry.id   AF-A0A3R8MYR0-F1
#
_cell.length_a   1.000
_cell.length_b   1.000
_cell.length_c   1.000
_cell.angle_alpha   90.00
_cell.angle_beta   90.00
_cell.angle_gamma   90.00
#
_symmetry.space_group_name_H-M   'P 1'
#
loop_
_entity.id
_entity.type
_entity.pdbx_description
1 polymer ?
#
loop_
_entity_poly.entity_id
_entity_poly.type
_entity_poly.pdbx_seq_one_letter_code
_entity_poly.pdbx_strand_id
1 'polypeptide(L)'
;MSRARRTETLNADFVDGHARDWAFGVHEAFRAPLDISLDTRMDRAANEALAKQLGRRLMPGERVMRTVWTQGNPPAYAFSRGQLMHEPAIVHTLPWQEALPLLRRSVMVLDAKPDEGALPEALEEAIRADDEVDDTGPRKAETTVAQTPPDTDTARIHAPEAAPDTGTSPAGWVAFALYHYENGQIARREEHRLSQADFVNLLRYGQR
;
A
#
# COMPACT_ATOMS: atom_id res chain seq x y z
N MET A 1 -22.02 -1.61 6.98
CA MET A 1 -21.03 -2.69 7.19
C MET A 1 -20.42 -2.51 8.58
N SER A 2 -20.26 -3.60 9.35
CA SER A 2 -19.57 -3.51 10.64
C SER A 2 -18.09 -3.25 10.39
N ARG A 3 -17.52 -2.19 10.98
CA ARG A 3 -16.08 -1.89 10.85
C ARG A 3 -15.29 -3.12 11.30
N ALA A 4 -14.33 -3.57 10.49
CA ALA A 4 -13.49 -4.72 10.81
C ALA A 4 -12.91 -4.56 12.21
N ARG A 5 -12.85 -5.66 12.97
CA ARG A 5 -12.32 -5.65 14.33
C ARG A 5 -10.85 -5.22 14.25
N ARG A 6 -10.47 -4.15 14.94
CA ARG A 6 -9.07 -3.71 15.02
C ARG A 6 -8.35 -4.35 16.21
N THR A 7 -7.06 -4.62 16.06
CA THR A 7 -6.17 -5.26 17.04
C THR A 7 -4.94 -4.40 17.28
N GLU A 8 -4.31 -4.51 18.45
CA GLU A 8 -3.02 -3.86 18.75
C GLU A 8 -1.81 -4.67 18.23
N THR A 9 -2.05 -5.89 17.71
CA THR A 9 -1.02 -6.70 17.06
C THR A 9 -0.88 -6.28 15.60
N LEU A 10 0.22 -5.59 15.29
CA LEU A 10 0.53 -5.11 13.94
C LEU A 10 1.31 -6.18 13.16
N ASN A 11 1.15 -6.20 11.84
CA ASN A 11 1.96 -7.03 10.93
C ASN A 11 3.36 -6.43 10.65
N ALA A 12 3.60 -5.18 11.05
CA ALA A 12 4.83 -4.44 10.85
C ALA A 12 5.20 -3.65 12.12
N ASP A 13 6.44 -3.81 12.57
CA ASP A 13 7.07 -2.96 13.57
C ASP A 13 7.96 -1.95 12.85
N PHE A 14 7.81 -0.66 13.12
CA PHE A 14 8.64 0.38 12.48
C PHE A 14 9.76 0.81 13.42
N VAL A 15 11.01 0.70 12.97
CA VAL A 15 12.22 1.14 13.68
C VAL A 15 13.01 2.02 12.73
N ASP A 16 13.48 3.18 13.21
CA ASP A 16 14.18 4.19 12.40
C ASP A 16 13.44 4.54 11.10
N GLY A 17 12.11 4.67 11.20
CA GLY A 17 11.22 5.04 10.10
C GLY A 17 10.86 3.91 9.12
N HIS A 18 11.35 2.67 9.31
CA HIS A 18 11.12 1.57 8.36
C HIS A 18 10.64 0.28 9.02
N ALA A 19 9.88 -0.53 8.28
CA ALA A 19 9.44 -1.84 8.74
C ALA A 19 10.64 -2.76 9.01
N ARG A 20 10.79 -3.16 10.27
CA ARG A 20 11.86 -4.03 10.76
C ARG A 20 11.67 -5.45 10.22
N ASP A 21 12.77 -6.10 9.86
CA ASP A 21 12.84 -7.49 9.40
C ASP A 21 12.10 -7.77 8.08
N TRP A 22 11.72 -6.73 7.33
CA TRP A 22 11.13 -6.87 5.99
C TRP A 22 12.24 -6.88 4.92
N ALA A 23 12.03 -7.64 3.84
CA ALA A 23 12.98 -7.70 2.73
C ALA A 23 13.12 -6.35 2.01
N PHE A 24 11.98 -5.72 1.73
CA PHE A 24 11.91 -4.37 1.15
C PHE A 24 11.80 -3.33 2.26
N GLY A 25 12.48 -2.20 2.09
CA GLY A 25 12.34 -1.07 3.00
C GLY A 25 11.00 -0.38 2.77
N VAL A 26 10.07 -0.61 3.69
CA VAL A 26 8.74 0.01 3.72
C VAL A 26 8.74 1.09 4.79
N HIS A 27 8.61 2.35 4.38
CA HIS A 27 8.63 3.50 5.28
C HIS A 27 7.39 3.55 6.19
N GLU A 28 7.47 4.21 7.33
CA GLU A 28 6.35 4.33 8.27
C GLU A 28 5.18 5.18 7.77
N ALA A 29 5.39 5.93 6.68
CA ALA A 29 4.33 6.60 5.92
C ALA A 29 3.31 5.61 5.36
N PHE A 30 3.72 4.35 5.14
CA PHE A 30 2.84 3.28 4.67
C PHE A 30 1.92 2.70 5.76
N ARG A 31 1.86 3.28 6.96
CA ARG A 31 0.93 2.82 8.00
C ARG A 31 -0.51 2.76 7.48
N ALA A 32 -1.02 3.82 6.86
CA ALA A 32 -2.39 3.82 6.34
C ALA A 32 -2.60 2.78 5.21
N PRO A 33 -1.73 2.69 4.18
CA PRO A 33 -1.74 1.60 3.21
C PRO A 33 -1.71 0.18 3.81
N LEU A 34 -1.06 0.01 4.97
CA LEU A 34 -1.00 -1.25 5.72
C LEU A 34 -2.18 -1.46 6.68
N ASP A 35 -3.23 -0.62 6.61
CA ASP A 35 -4.37 -0.61 7.53
C ASP A 35 -3.98 -0.36 9.00
N ILE A 36 -2.88 0.35 9.24
CA ILE A 36 -2.41 0.73 10.57
C ILE A 36 -2.83 2.18 10.84
N SER A 37 -3.59 2.38 11.92
CA SER A 37 -4.10 3.70 12.33
C SER A 37 -3.91 3.93 13.81
N LEU A 38 -3.83 5.20 14.21
CA LEU A 38 -3.73 5.58 15.61
C LEU A 38 -5.14 5.60 16.22
N ASP A 39 -5.38 4.79 17.24
CA ASP A 39 -6.66 4.69 17.94
C ASP A 39 -6.54 5.16 19.38
N THR A 40 -7.66 5.58 19.96
CA THR A 40 -7.79 5.79 21.40
C THR A 40 -8.46 4.58 22.05
N ARG A 41 -7.79 3.95 23.02
CA ARG A 41 -8.27 2.77 23.74
C ARG A 41 -8.26 3.02 25.25
N MET A 42 -9.07 2.27 25.98
CA MET A 42 -9.05 2.33 27.44
C MET A 42 -7.75 1.70 27.95
N ASP A 43 -7.04 2.40 28.83
CA ASP A 43 -5.85 1.85 29.49
C ASP A 43 -6.31 0.95 30.65
N ARG A 44 -6.40 -0.36 30.42
CA ARG A 44 -6.89 -1.30 31.43
C ARG A 44 -6.00 -1.34 32.67
N ALA A 45 -4.68 -1.30 32.50
CA ALA A 45 -3.74 -1.39 33.60
C ALA A 45 -3.79 -0.12 34.47
N ALA A 46 -3.77 1.06 33.85
CA ALA A 46 -3.90 2.33 34.58
C ALA A 46 -5.25 2.45 35.27
N ASN A 47 -6.34 2.02 34.62
CA ASN A 47 -7.67 2.05 35.21
C ASN A 47 -7.84 1.07 36.36
N GLU A 48 -7.25 -0.13 36.27
CA GLU A 48 -7.26 -1.11 37.35
C GLU A 48 -6.48 -0.61 38.57
N ALA A 49 -5.30 -0.02 38.35
CA ALA A 49 -4.52 0.61 39.40
C ALA A 49 -5.29 1.76 40.08
N LEU A 50 -5.93 2.63 39.29
CA LEU A 50 -6.71 3.76 39.81
C LEU A 50 -7.95 3.29 40.57
N ALA A 51 -8.67 2.28 40.08
CA ALA A 51 -9.83 1.72 40.75
C ALA A 51 -9.44 1.12 42.12
N LYS A 52 -8.31 0.42 42.18
CA LYS A 52 -7.76 -0.15 43.41
C LYS A 52 -7.36 0.96 44.40
N GLN A 53 -6.74 2.04 43.93
CA GLN A 53 -6.37 3.18 44.76
C GLN A 53 -7.60 3.90 45.35
N LEU A 54 -8.67 4.03 44.57
CA LEU A 54 -9.90 4.70 45.01
C LEU A 54 -10.83 3.79 45.84
N GLY A 55 -10.57 2.47 45.88
CA GLY A 55 -11.42 1.49 46.56
C GLY A 55 -12.83 1.36 45.95
N ARG A 56 -13.03 1.83 44.71
CA ARG A 56 -14.32 1.81 44.02
C ARG A 56 -14.14 1.73 42.50
N ARG A 57 -15.23 1.42 41.80
CA ARG A 57 -15.27 1.50 40.34
C ARG A 57 -15.07 2.95 39.86
N LEU A 58 -14.37 3.09 38.74
CA LEU A 58 -14.18 4.38 38.07
C LEU A 58 -15.49 4.86 37.44
N MET A 59 -15.77 6.14 37.62
CA MET A 59 -16.80 6.85 36.88
C MET A 59 -16.35 7.04 35.42
N PRO A 60 -17.28 7.24 34.46
CA PRO A 60 -16.93 7.37 33.05
C PRO A 60 -15.87 8.45 32.76
N GLY A 61 -15.92 9.59 33.46
CA GLY A 61 -14.95 10.69 33.31
C GLY A 61 -13.59 10.46 33.97
N GLU A 62 -13.44 9.41 34.80
CA GLU A 62 -12.17 9.05 35.46
C GLU A 62 -11.39 8.00 34.67
N ARG A 63 -11.95 7.50 33.57
CA ARG A 63 -11.34 6.44 32.78
C ARG A 63 -10.15 7.01 32.01
N VAL A 64 -8.98 6.46 32.32
CA VAL A 64 -7.74 6.72 31.61
C VAL A 64 -7.82 6.08 30.23
N MET A 65 -7.62 6.92 29.22
CA MET A 65 -7.52 6.51 27.82
C MET A 65 -6.06 6.62 27.40
N ARG A 66 -5.62 5.74 26.51
CA ARG A 66 -4.30 5.76 25.89
C ARG A 66 -4.44 5.75 24.39
N THR A 67 -3.47 6.36 23.74
CA THR A 67 -3.33 6.33 22.29
C THR A 67 -2.44 5.17 21.91
N VAL A 68 -2.88 4.35 20.95
CA VAL A 68 -2.17 3.13 20.54
C VAL A 68 -2.40 2.86 19.06
N TRP A 69 -1.37 2.39 18.37
CA TRP A 69 -1.49 1.93 16.99
C TRP A 69 -2.30 0.63 16.94
N THR A 70 -3.23 0.55 16.00
CA THR A 70 -4.02 -0.66 15.75
C THR A 70 -4.04 -0.98 14.27
N GLN A 71 -4.31 -2.24 13.95
CA GLN A 71 -4.51 -2.73 12.60
C GLN A 71 -5.87 -3.42 12.46
N GLY A 72 -6.49 -3.38 11.29
CA GLY A 72 -7.66 -4.21 11.01
C GLY A 72 -7.35 -5.71 11.08
N ASN A 73 -8.36 -6.52 11.38
CA ASN A 73 -8.26 -7.97 11.44
C ASN A 73 -9.48 -8.63 10.76
N PRO A 74 -9.35 -9.14 9.52
CA PRO A 74 -8.14 -9.06 8.67
C PRO A 74 -7.84 -7.60 8.23
N PRO A 75 -6.57 -7.28 7.88
CA PRO A 75 -6.23 -5.96 7.34
C PRO A 75 -6.86 -5.70 5.97
N ALA A 76 -7.24 -4.45 5.70
CA ALA A 76 -7.68 -3.99 4.37
C ALA A 76 -6.67 -2.99 3.79
N TYR A 77 -5.85 -3.45 2.85
CA TYR A 77 -4.70 -2.72 2.34
C TYR A 77 -5.05 -1.77 1.18
N ALA A 78 -4.24 -0.73 0.99
CA ALA A 78 -4.43 0.26 -0.07
C ALA A 78 -3.12 0.90 -0.51
N PHE A 79 -2.32 0.15 -1.29
CA PHE A 79 -1.21 0.75 -2.03
C PHE A 79 -1.71 1.61 -3.19
N SER A 80 -0.89 2.58 -3.57
CA SER A 80 -1.19 3.59 -4.58
C SER A 80 -0.11 3.61 -5.66
N ARG A 81 -0.49 4.07 -6.86
CA ARG A 81 0.43 4.24 -7.99
C ARG A 81 1.63 5.12 -7.61
N GLY A 82 2.80 4.80 -8.19
CA GLY A 82 4.03 5.55 -8.03
C GLY A 82 4.83 5.24 -6.76
N GLN A 83 4.24 4.50 -5.81
CA GLN A 83 4.94 4.08 -4.61
C GLN A 83 6.11 3.14 -4.95
N LEU A 84 7.28 3.43 -4.37
CA LEU A 84 8.55 2.78 -4.68
C LEU A 84 9.18 2.22 -3.40
N MET A 85 9.60 0.96 -3.45
CA MET A 85 10.29 0.28 -2.35
C MET A 85 11.51 -0.46 -2.86
N HIS A 86 12.60 -0.42 -2.09
CA HIS A 86 13.88 -0.99 -2.45
C HIS A 86 14.27 -2.15 -1.54
N GLU A 87 14.99 -3.11 -2.10
CA GLU A 87 15.63 -4.22 -1.40
C GLU A 87 17.15 -4.21 -1.64
N PRO A 88 17.97 -4.46 -0.61
CA PRO A 88 17.59 -4.76 0.77
C PRO A 88 17.10 -3.52 1.52
N ALA A 89 16.26 -3.69 2.55
CA ALA A 89 15.69 -2.56 3.31
C ALA A 89 16.72 -1.53 3.82
N ILE A 90 17.95 -1.97 4.12
CA ILE A 90 19.05 -1.10 4.58
C ILE A 90 19.43 0.00 3.57
N VAL A 91 19.11 -0.14 2.27
CA VAL A 91 19.44 0.89 1.27
C VAL A 91 18.79 2.24 1.58
N HIS A 92 17.68 2.27 2.31
CA HIS A 92 17.01 3.51 2.70
C HIS A 92 17.68 4.26 3.86
N THR A 93 18.65 3.63 4.53
CA THR A 93 19.42 4.26 5.62
C THR A 93 20.80 4.72 5.19
N LEU A 94 21.16 4.51 3.92
CA LEU A 94 22.48 4.80 3.37
C LEU A 94 22.42 5.97 2.37
N PRO A 95 23.52 6.73 2.21
CA PRO A 95 23.67 7.64 1.07
C PRO A 95 23.52 6.89 -0.26
N TRP A 96 22.92 7.53 -1.26
CA TRP A 96 22.59 6.86 -2.53
C TRP A 96 23.80 6.22 -3.24
N GLN A 97 24.97 6.85 -3.15
CA GLN A 97 26.21 6.33 -3.73
C GLN A 97 26.66 5.01 -3.07
N GLU A 98 26.36 4.81 -1.80
CA GLU A 98 26.64 3.58 -1.04
C GLU A 98 25.51 2.55 -1.19
N ALA A 99 24.27 3.02 -1.35
CA ALA A 99 23.09 2.18 -1.55
C ALA A 99 23.07 1.51 -2.93
N LEU A 100 23.47 2.23 -3.99
CA LEU A 100 23.41 1.77 -5.38
C LEU A 100 24.07 0.41 -5.62
N PRO A 101 25.31 0.14 -5.16
CA PRO A 101 25.94 -1.17 -5.32
C PRO A 101 25.25 -2.30 -4.55
N LEU A 102 24.49 -1.96 -3.49
CA LEU A 102 23.77 -2.92 -2.65
C LEU A 102 22.35 -3.20 -3.14
N LEU A 103 21.80 -2.32 -3.96
CA LEU A 103 20.45 -2.44 -4.50
C LEU A 103 20.34 -3.72 -5.32
N ARG A 104 19.42 -4.61 -4.92
CA ARG A 104 19.17 -5.89 -5.58
C ARG A 104 17.89 -5.85 -6.39
N ARG A 105 16.82 -5.36 -5.77
CA ARG A 105 15.50 -5.26 -6.39
C ARG A 105 14.81 -3.96 -6.00
N SER A 106 13.95 -3.48 -6.88
CA SER A 106 13.01 -2.40 -6.57
C SER A 106 11.63 -2.77 -7.06
N VAL A 107 10.62 -2.42 -6.28
CA VAL A 107 9.21 -2.55 -6.63
C VAL A 107 8.65 -1.16 -6.85
N MET A 108 8.05 -0.92 -8.01
CA MET A 108 7.30 0.29 -8.31
C MET A 108 5.85 -0.07 -8.59
N VAL A 109 4.92 0.47 -7.80
CA VAL A 109 3.48 0.29 -8.03
C VAL A 109 3.10 1.06 -9.29
N LEU A 110 2.61 0.34 -10.29
CA LEU A 110 2.18 0.91 -11.58
C LEU A 110 0.72 1.35 -11.52
N ASP A 111 -0.09 0.56 -10.82
CA ASP A 111 -1.52 0.78 -10.64
C ASP A 111 -2.00 -0.12 -9.47
N ALA A 112 -3.07 0.27 -8.79
CA ALA A 112 -3.60 -0.51 -7.69
C ALA A 112 -5.09 -0.25 -7.46
N LYS A 113 -5.82 -1.30 -7.12
CA LYS A 113 -7.16 -1.21 -6.55
C LYS A 113 -7.09 -1.53 -5.05
N PRO A 114 -7.47 -0.60 -4.16
CA PRO A 114 -7.56 -0.85 -2.73
C PRO A 114 -8.48 -2.03 -2.37
N ASP A 115 -8.21 -2.65 -1.23
CA ASP A 115 -9.14 -3.59 -0.60
C ASP A 115 -10.41 -2.87 -0.12
N GLU A 116 -11.53 -3.59 -0.10
CA GLU A 116 -12.76 -3.09 0.49
C GLU A 116 -12.57 -2.84 2.00
N GLY A 117 -12.91 -1.64 2.44
CA GLY A 117 -12.77 -1.24 3.85
C GLY A 117 -11.40 -0.69 4.24
N ALA A 118 -10.51 -0.43 3.26
CA ALA A 118 -9.27 0.28 3.49
C ALA A 118 -9.49 1.65 4.16
N LEU A 119 -8.47 2.13 4.88
CA LEU A 119 -8.53 3.38 5.61
C LEU A 119 -8.77 4.58 4.66
N PRO A 120 -9.64 5.54 5.03
CA PRO A 120 -9.93 6.71 4.20
C PRO A 120 -8.68 7.48 3.79
N GLU A 121 -7.71 7.62 4.68
CA GLU A 121 -6.46 8.33 4.42
C GLU A 121 -5.65 7.68 3.28
N ALA A 122 -5.67 6.35 3.21
CA ALA A 122 -5.01 5.61 2.14
C ALA A 122 -5.81 5.67 0.82
N LEU A 123 -7.14 5.72 0.90
CA LEU A 123 -7.99 5.92 -0.28
C LEU A 123 -7.83 7.32 -0.88
N GLU A 124 -7.71 8.35 -0.04
CA GLU A 124 -7.44 9.73 -0.48
C GLU A 124 -6.09 9.85 -1.18
N GLU A 125 -5.05 9.16 -0.68
CA GLU A 125 -3.75 9.10 -1.34
C GLU A 125 -3.83 8.39 -2.70
N ALA A 126 -4.57 7.28 -2.77
CA ALA A 126 -4.77 6.55 -4.03
C ALA A 126 -5.46 7.42 -5.09
N ILE A 127 -6.51 8.15 -4.71
CA ILE A 127 -7.23 9.06 -5.61
C ILE A 127 -6.30 10.18 -6.08
N ARG A 128 -5.53 10.78 -5.17
CA ARG A 128 -4.57 11.85 -5.52
C ARG A 128 -3.53 11.37 -6.53
N ALA A 129 -3.02 10.16 -6.33
CA ALA A 129 -2.01 9.57 -7.23
C ALA A 129 -2.54 9.37 -8.66
N ASP A 130 -3.83 9.12 -8.83
CA ASP A 130 -4.46 9.00 -10.15
C ASP A 130 -4.67 10.36 -10.83
N ASP A 131 -5.12 11.38 -10.08
CA ASP A 131 -5.36 12.73 -10.60
C ASP A 131 -4.07 13.42 -11.10
N GLU A 132 -2.93 13.20 -10.43
CA GLU A 132 -1.64 13.80 -10.82
C GLU A 132 -1.11 13.35 -12.19
N VAL A 133 -1.63 12.23 -12.73
CA VAL A 133 -1.21 11.71 -14.04
C VAL A 133 -1.98 12.39 -15.19
N ASP A 134 -3.24 12.79 -14.96
CA ASP A 134 -4.09 13.37 -16.01
C ASP A 134 -3.65 14.81 -16.39
N ASP A 135 -3.00 15.53 -15.48
CA ASP A 135 -2.48 16.91 -15.72
C ASP A 135 -1.14 16.95 -16.48
N THR A 136 -0.55 15.79 -16.82
CA THR A 136 0.69 15.70 -17.62
C THR A 136 0.48 15.20 -19.06
N GLY A 137 -0.76 15.07 -19.51
CA GLY A 137 -1.08 14.77 -20.91
C GLY A 137 -0.56 15.86 -21.86
N PRO A 138 0.01 15.51 -23.04
CA PRO A 138 0.51 16.50 -23.97
C PRO A 138 -0.65 17.37 -24.45
N ARG A 139 -0.59 18.68 -24.17
CA ARG A 139 -1.42 19.68 -24.86
C ARG A 139 -1.15 19.54 -26.36
N LYS A 140 -2.00 18.78 -27.06
CA LYS A 140 -2.04 18.79 -28.51
C LYS A 140 -2.36 20.21 -28.94
N ALA A 141 -1.40 20.86 -29.58
CA ALA A 141 -1.60 22.11 -30.26
C ALA A 141 -2.82 21.99 -31.18
N GLU A 142 -3.71 22.98 -31.07
CA GLU A 142 -4.83 23.15 -31.96
C GLU A 142 -4.35 23.19 -33.41
N THR A 143 -4.93 22.35 -34.24
CA THR A 143 -5.08 22.65 -35.67
C THR A 143 -6.45 22.15 -36.10
N THR A 144 -7.34 23.11 -36.29
CA THR A 144 -8.67 22.95 -36.86
C THR A 144 -8.54 22.77 -38.38
N VAL A 145 -9.04 21.66 -38.96
CA VAL A 145 -9.81 21.64 -40.23
C VAL A 145 -10.71 20.40 -40.24
N ALA A 146 -11.92 20.59 -40.76
CA ALA A 146 -13.11 19.76 -40.72
C ALA A 146 -13.16 18.52 -41.65
N GLN A 147 -14.20 17.70 -41.39
CA GLN A 147 -15.06 16.89 -42.29
C GLN A 147 -15.09 15.36 -42.06
N THR A 148 -16.31 14.85 -41.97
CA THR A 148 -16.77 13.48 -41.65
C THR A 148 -16.97 12.59 -42.92
N PRO A 149 -17.38 11.30 -42.84
CA PRO A 149 -16.69 10.10 -43.40
C PRO A 149 -17.44 9.49 -44.63
N PRO A 150 -17.13 8.27 -45.20
CA PRO A 150 -17.42 6.95 -44.58
C PRO A 150 -16.53 5.73 -45.01
N ASP A 151 -16.74 4.60 -44.30
CA ASP A 151 -16.58 3.17 -44.63
C ASP A 151 -15.24 2.57 -45.10
N THR A 152 -14.70 1.57 -44.39
CA THR A 152 -14.77 0.12 -44.76
C THR A 152 -14.02 -0.78 -43.74
N ASP A 153 -14.66 -1.92 -43.53
CA ASP A 153 -14.41 -3.17 -42.80
C ASP A 153 -12.99 -3.79 -42.71
N THR A 154 -12.88 -4.73 -41.75
CA THR A 154 -11.90 -5.81 -41.53
C THR A 154 -10.51 -5.52 -40.91
N ALA A 155 -10.34 -5.92 -39.64
CA ALA A 155 -9.53 -7.08 -39.27
C ALA A 155 -9.52 -7.31 -37.75
N ARG A 156 -10.04 -8.48 -37.34
CA ARG A 156 -9.90 -9.06 -36.00
C ARG A 156 -8.42 -9.27 -35.69
N ILE A 157 -7.96 -8.79 -34.54
CA ILE A 157 -6.76 -9.32 -33.90
C ILE A 157 -7.16 -9.76 -32.48
N HIS A 158 -6.94 -11.05 -32.23
CA HIS A 158 -7.17 -11.75 -30.99
C HIS A 158 -6.49 -11.08 -29.80
N ALA A 159 -7.28 -10.59 -28.85
CA ALA A 159 -6.83 -10.47 -27.47
C ALA A 159 -6.75 -11.89 -26.86
N PRO A 160 -5.69 -12.24 -26.11
CA PRO A 160 -5.67 -13.51 -25.42
C PRO A 160 -6.76 -13.54 -24.35
N GLU A 161 -7.48 -14.65 -24.40
CA GLU A 161 -8.65 -15.07 -23.66
C GLU A 161 -8.50 -14.87 -22.14
N ALA A 162 -9.40 -14.08 -21.56
CA ALA A 162 -9.53 -13.93 -20.13
C ALA A 162 -9.96 -15.27 -19.51
N ALA A 163 -9.21 -15.72 -18.50
CA ALA A 163 -9.53 -16.87 -17.67
C ALA A 163 -10.92 -16.70 -17.00
N PRO A 164 -11.63 -17.80 -16.71
CA PRO A 164 -13.05 -17.75 -16.36
C PRO A 164 -13.30 -17.04 -15.02
N ASP A 165 -14.18 -16.05 -15.08
CA ASP A 165 -14.80 -15.40 -13.94
C ASP A 165 -15.46 -16.44 -13.02
N THR A 166 -14.80 -16.72 -11.91
CA THR A 166 -15.42 -17.36 -10.75
C THR A 166 -15.75 -16.26 -9.76
N GLY A 167 -17.05 -15.97 -9.64
CA GLY A 167 -17.58 -14.89 -8.82
C GLY A 167 -17.03 -14.88 -7.40
N THR A 168 -16.27 -13.84 -7.10
CA THR A 168 -16.04 -13.28 -5.76
C THR A 168 -15.78 -11.79 -6.03
N SER A 169 -16.40 -10.88 -5.26
CA SER A 169 -16.16 -9.43 -5.40
C SER A 169 -14.69 -9.14 -5.65
N PRO A 170 -14.31 -8.23 -6.57
CA PRO A 170 -12.91 -8.15 -6.97
C PRO A 170 -12.09 -7.67 -5.78
N ALA A 171 -11.35 -8.60 -5.17
CA ALA A 171 -10.36 -8.34 -4.13
C ALA A 171 -9.41 -7.24 -4.62
N GLY A 172 -8.92 -6.41 -3.70
CA GLY A 172 -7.93 -5.40 -4.04
C GLY A 172 -6.72 -6.05 -4.71
N TRP A 173 -6.09 -5.33 -5.63
CA TRP A 173 -4.95 -5.81 -6.40
C TRP A 173 -3.90 -4.73 -6.55
N VAL A 174 -2.66 -5.14 -6.79
CA VAL A 174 -1.53 -4.26 -7.09
C VAL A 174 -0.86 -4.75 -8.36
N ALA A 175 -0.79 -3.88 -9.36
CA ALA A 175 0.04 -4.06 -10.53
C ALA A 175 1.36 -3.31 -10.31
N PHE A 176 2.49 -3.97 -10.53
CA PHE A 176 3.79 -3.39 -10.23
C PHE A 176 4.88 -3.88 -11.18
N ALA A 177 5.92 -3.06 -11.32
CA ALA A 177 7.16 -3.45 -11.95
C ALA A 177 8.17 -3.88 -10.89
N LEU A 178 8.77 -5.06 -11.07
CA LEU A 178 9.90 -5.55 -10.30
C LEU A 178 11.17 -5.36 -11.13
N TYR A 179 12.04 -4.48 -10.66
CA TYR A 179 13.35 -4.22 -11.25
C TYR A 179 14.40 -5.05 -10.54
N HIS A 180 15.27 -5.71 -11.28
CA HIS A 180 16.43 -6.43 -10.78
C HIS A 180 17.68 -5.65 -11.14
N TYR A 181 18.58 -5.51 -10.18
CA TYR A 181 19.78 -4.72 -10.30
C TYR A 181 21.03 -5.59 -10.21
N GLU A 182 22.00 -5.27 -11.05
CA GLU A 182 23.37 -5.80 -10.99
C GLU A 182 24.31 -4.60 -10.99
N ASN A 183 25.12 -4.45 -9.93
CA ASN A 183 26.07 -3.34 -9.76
C ASN A 183 25.43 -1.94 -9.96
N GLY A 184 24.23 -1.74 -9.41
CA GLY A 184 23.51 -0.47 -9.50
C GLY A 184 22.85 -0.18 -10.86
N GLN A 185 22.89 -1.12 -11.82
CA GLN A 185 22.23 -1.01 -13.11
C GLN A 185 21.04 -1.96 -13.21
N ILE A 186 19.98 -1.54 -13.91
CA ILE A 186 18.82 -2.41 -14.16
C ILE A 186 19.24 -3.51 -15.14
N ALA A 187 19.25 -4.75 -14.66
CA ALA A 187 19.54 -5.94 -15.47
C ALA A 187 18.27 -6.55 -16.08
N ARG A 188 17.15 -6.49 -15.35
CA ARG A 188 15.88 -7.10 -15.75
C ARG A 188 14.71 -6.33 -15.16
N ARG A 189 13.60 -6.30 -15.89
CA ARG A 189 12.32 -5.73 -15.45
C ARG A 189 11.21 -6.73 -15.73
N GLU A 190 10.38 -6.96 -14.73
CA GLU A 190 9.19 -7.79 -14.84
C GLU A 190 7.96 -6.99 -14.44
N GLU A 191 6.84 -7.26 -15.08
CA GLU A 191 5.56 -6.71 -14.68
C GLU A 191 4.69 -7.81 -14.11
N HIS A 192 3.98 -7.46 -13.05
CA HIS A 192 3.24 -8.41 -12.26
C HIS A 192 1.96 -7.81 -11.74
N ARG A 193 1.00 -8.68 -11.43
CA ARG A 193 -0.20 -8.32 -10.68
C ARG A 193 -0.44 -9.34 -9.58
N LEU A 194 -0.67 -8.85 -8.36
CA LEU A 194 -0.94 -9.66 -7.18
C LEU A 194 -2.17 -9.12 -6.44
N SER A 195 -2.73 -9.92 -5.53
CA SER A 195 -3.62 -9.38 -4.50
C SER A 195 -2.84 -8.40 -3.60
N GLN A 196 -3.53 -7.48 -2.93
CA GLN A 196 -2.87 -6.59 -1.98
C GLN A 196 -2.13 -7.37 -0.87
N ALA A 197 -2.73 -8.45 -0.36
CA ALA A 197 -2.12 -9.29 0.66
C ALA A 197 -0.86 -10.02 0.17
N ASP A 198 -0.87 -10.56 -1.05
CA ASP A 198 0.30 -11.21 -1.64
C ASP A 198 1.41 -10.20 -1.96
N PHE A 199 1.05 -8.97 -2.33
CA PHE A 199 2.00 -7.89 -2.49
C PHE A 199 2.69 -7.53 -1.16
N VAL A 200 1.94 -7.46 -0.04
CA VAL A 200 2.52 -7.29 1.30
C VAL A 200 3.45 -8.46 1.66
N ASN A 201 3.07 -9.70 1.34
CA ASN A 201 3.93 -10.86 1.57
C ASN A 201 5.23 -10.80 0.76
N LEU A 202 5.17 -10.33 -0.49
CA LEU A 202 6.37 -10.06 -1.29
C LEU A 202 7.27 -9.03 -0.62
N LEU A 203 6.71 -7.89 -0.17
CA LEU A 203 7.49 -6.85 0.49
C LEU A 203 8.15 -7.35 1.79
N ARG A 204 7.43 -8.19 2.54
CA ARG A 204 7.90 -8.72 3.82
C ARG A 204 8.96 -9.79 3.65
N TYR A 205 8.72 -10.80 2.80
CA TYR A 205 9.56 -11.99 2.73
C TYR A 205 10.51 -12.01 1.53
N GLY A 206 10.32 -11.13 0.55
CA GLY A 206 11.14 -11.05 -0.66
C GLY A 206 11.02 -12.26 -1.60
N GLN A 207 10.14 -13.23 -1.30
CA GLN A 207 10.00 -14.44 -2.09
C GLN A 207 9.06 -14.21 -3.26
N ARG A 208 9.60 -14.39 -4.46
CA ARG A 208 8.86 -14.66 -5.70
C ARG A 208 9.73 -15.42 -6.69
#